data_AF-A0A9Q8P787-F1
#
_entry.id   AF-A0A9Q8P787-F1
#
_cell.length_a   1.000
_cell.length_b   1.000
_cell.length_c   1.000
_cell.angle_alpha   90.00
_cell.angle_beta   90.00
_cell.angle_gamma   90.00
#
_symmetry.space_group_name_H-M   'P 1'
#
loop_
_entity.id
_entity.type
_entity.pdbx_description
1 polymer ?
#
loop_
_entity_poly.entity_id
_entity_poly.type
_entity_poly.pdbx_seq_one_letter_code
_entity_poly.pdbx_strand_id
1 'polypeptide(L)' 'MPKGRVFTEFEKGEMWSLHKHAHWPLQQIADALHTNKGSVSSVISRLERVPPSTPKKRGPPPVINTSRRQRLVY' A
#
# COMPACT_ATOMS: atom_id res chain seq x y z
N MET A 1 11.53 5.74 -12.11
CA MET A 1 11.14 6.17 -10.75
C MET A 1 11.28 4.99 -9.80
N PRO A 2 12.01 5.11 -8.68
CA PRO A 2 12.23 4.01 -7.75
C PRO A 2 10.88 3.53 -7.19
N LYS A 3 10.60 2.24 -7.37
CA LYS A 3 9.39 1.60 -6.85
C LYS A 3 9.50 1.51 -5.33
N GLY A 4 8.81 2.40 -4.61
CA GLY A 4 8.54 2.21 -3.19
C GLY A 4 9.26 3.14 -2.22
N ARG A 5 9.31 4.46 -2.48
CA ARG A 5 9.61 5.42 -1.40
C ARG A 5 8.57 5.23 -0.29
N VAL A 6 9.04 4.88 0.91
CA VAL A 6 8.19 4.77 2.10
C VAL A 6 8.03 6.17 2.67
N PHE A 7 6.80 6.67 2.70
CA PHE A 7 6.51 7.98 3.28
C PHE A 7 6.49 7.88 4.81
N THR A 8 7.11 8.86 5.45
CA THR A 8 7.04 9.08 6.89
C THR A 8 5.61 9.46 7.30
N GLU A 9 5.28 9.34 8.58
CA GLU A 9 3.97 9.77 9.09
C GLU A 9 3.75 11.27 8.91
N PHE A 10 4.82 12.06 9.05
CA PHE A 10 4.80 13.49 8.82
C PHE A 10 4.42 13.83 7.37
N GLU A 11 5.11 13.24 6.40
CA GLU A 11 4.81 13.44 4.97
C GLU A 11 3.38 13.02 4.62
N LYS A 12 2.86 11.95 5.23
CA LYS A 12 1.47 11.53 5.04
C LYS A 12 0.48 12.57 5.59
N GLY A 13 0.78 13.14 6.75
CA GLY A 13 -0.02 14.21 7.37
C GLY A 13 -0.02 15.46 6.52
N GLU A 14 1.13 15.85 5.97
CA GLU A 14 1.28 16.99 5.07
C GLU A 14 0.51 16.81 3.75
N MET A 15 0.59 15.63 3.13
CA MET A 15 -0.21 15.31 1.95
C MET A 15 -1.72 15.41 2.23
N TRP A 16 -2.15 14.90 3.39
CA TRP A 16 -3.56 14.93 3.78
C TRP A 16 -4.03 16.36 4.09
N SER A 17 -3.23 17.16 4.79
CA SER A 17 -3.60 18.54 5.12
C SER A 17 -3.70 19.43 3.89
N LEU A 18 -2.73 19.33 2.97
CA LEU A 18 -2.75 20.06 1.69
C LEU A 18 -3.96 19.66 0.84
N HIS A 19 -4.34 18.38 0.84
CA HIS A 19 -5.50 17.92 0.09
C HIS A 19 -6.83 18.31 0.76
N LYS A 20 -6.94 18.10 2.08
CA LYS A 20 -8.21 18.21 2.79
C LYS A 20 -8.56 19.65 3.21
N HIS A 21 -7.56 20.44 3.58
CA HIS A 21 -7.75 21.80 4.11
C HIS A 21 -7.42 22.87 3.07
N ALA A 22 -6.31 22.71 2.32
CA ALA A 22 -5.93 23.67 1.30
C ALA A 22 -6.55 23.40 -0.08
N HIS A 23 -7.24 22.26 -0.25
CA HIS A 23 -7.87 21.83 -1.50
C HIS A 23 -6.91 21.80 -2.70
N TRP A 24 -5.64 21.50 -2.46
CA TRP A 24 -4.67 21.42 -3.53
C TRP A 24 -4.94 20.23 -4.46
N PRO A 25 -4.80 20.41 -5.78
CA PRO A 25 -4.87 19.31 -6.73
C PRO A 25 -3.71 18.34 -6.50
N LEU A 26 -3.98 17.03 -6.67
CA LEU A 26 -3.00 15.97 -6.40
C LEU A 26 -1.69 16.13 -7.17
N GLN A 27 -1.74 16.71 -8.38
CA GLN A 27 -0.56 16.98 -9.19
C GLN A 27 0.35 18.02 -8.51
N GLN A 28 -0.22 19.11 -8.00
CA GLN A 28 0.52 20.17 -7.32
C GLN A 28 1.17 19.68 -6.03
N ILE A 29 0.48 18.81 -5.28
CA ILE A 29 1.05 18.17 -4.07
C ILE A 29 2.22 17.26 -4.46
N ALA A 30 2.09 16.52 -5.56
CA ALA A 30 3.15 15.65 -6.05
C ALA A 30 4.39 16.45 -6.47
N ASP A 31 4.19 17.56 -7.17
CA ASP A 31 5.26 18.45 -7.61
C ASP A 31 5.98 19.11 -6.42
N ALA A 32 5.23 19.58 -5.43
CA ALA A 32 5.77 20.21 -4.21
C ALA A 32 6.60 19.24 -3.35
N LEU A 33 6.18 17.99 -3.23
CA LEU A 33 6.88 16.98 -2.42
C LEU A 33 7.92 16.18 -3.22
N HIS A 34 8.11 16.51 -4.50
CA HIS A 34 8.94 15.76 -5.46
C HIS A 34 8.59 14.26 -5.47
N THR A 35 7.31 13.94 -5.63
CA THR A 35 6.77 12.57 -5.64
C THR A 35 5.90 12.32 -6.87
N ASN A 36 5.33 11.11 -6.98
CA ASN A 36 4.39 10.79 -8.03
C ASN A 36 2.94 11.01 -7.54
N LYS A 37 2.10 11.61 -8.38
CA LYS A 37 0.65 11.75 -8.18
C LYS A 37 -0.02 10.45 -7.74
N GLY A 38 0.36 9.31 -8.34
CA GLY A 38 -0.20 8.01 -7.98
C GLY A 38 0.09 7.61 -6.53
N SER A 39 1.28 7.95 -6.03
CA SER A 39 1.66 7.72 -4.65
C SER A 39 0.87 8.59 -3.68
N VAL A 40 0.73 9.88 -3.99
CA VAL A 40 -0.07 10.83 -3.20
C VAL A 40 -1.53 10.37 -3.13
N SER A 41 -2.12 10.01 -4.27
CA SER A 41 -3.48 9.46 -4.34
C SER A 41 -3.64 8.20 -3.47
N SER A 42 -2.71 7.25 -3.57
CA SER A 42 -2.77 6.03 -2.76
C SER A 42 -2.63 6.31 -1.26
N VAL A 43 -1.87 7.31 -0.85
CA VAL A 43 -1.70 7.69 0.56
C VAL A 43 -2.99 8.31 1.08
N ILE A 44 -3.51 9.34 0.39
CA ILE A 44 -4.75 10.03 0.76
C ILE A 44 -5.91 9.04 0.85
N SER A 45 -6.12 8.22 -0.18
CA SER A 45 -7.21 7.23 -0.18
C SER A 45 -7.06 6.16 0.91
N ARG A 46 -5.86 5.92 1.44
CA ARG A 46 -5.68 5.05 2.61
C ARG A 46 -6.03 5.75 3.91
N LEU A 47 -5.68 7.04 4.04
CA LEU A 47 -5.99 7.86 5.21
C LEU A 47 -7.50 8.16 5.33
N GLU A 48 -8.22 8.24 4.21
CA GLU A 48 -9.67 8.46 4.20
C GLU A 48 -10.51 7.20 4.56
N ARG A 49 -9.92 6.00 4.52
CA ARG A 49 -10.65 4.77 4.80
C ARG A 49 -10.91 4.60 6.31
N VAL A 50 -12.18 4.59 6.69
CA VAL A 50 -12.66 4.22 8.03
C VAL A 50 -13.43 2.90 7.96
N PRO A 51 -13.06 1.86 8.73
CA PRO A 51 -11.84 1.75 9.52
C PRO A 51 -10.62 1.52 8.59
N PRO A 52 -9.39 1.81 9.05
CA PRO A 52 -8.17 1.45 8.36
C PRO A 52 -7.97 -0.08 8.42
N SER A 53 -8.82 -0.82 7.69
CA SER A 53 -8.70 -2.26 7.54
C SER A 53 -7.51 -2.51 6.63
N THR A 54 -6.34 -2.72 7.23
CA THR A 54 -5.22 -3.33 6.53
C THR A 54 -5.66 -4.75 6.21
N PRO A 55 -5.87 -5.13 4.93
CA PRO A 55 -6.27 -6.49 4.61
C PRO A 55 -5.20 -7.43 5.15
N LYS A 56 -5.60 -8.38 6.01
CA LYS A 56 -4.68 -9.39 6.54
C LYS A 56 -3.97 -10.05 5.36
N LYS A 57 -2.63 -10.09 5.38
CA LYS A 57 -1.86 -10.86 4.40
C LYS A 57 -2.40 -12.29 4.45
N ARG A 58 -2.99 -12.75 3.36
CA ARG A 58 -3.36 -14.16 3.24
C ARG A 58 -2.07 -14.96 3.30
N GLY A 59 -2.04 -15.97 4.17
CA GLY A 59 -0.94 -16.93 4.17
C GLY A 59 -0.83 -17.62 2.81
N PRO A 60 0.28 -18.33 2.55
CA PRO A 60 0.35 -19.19 1.38
C PRO A 60 -0.86 -20.13 1.37
N PRO A 61 -1.40 -20.48 0.19
CA PRO A 61 -2.48 -21.44 0.11
C PRO A 61 -2.05 -22.76 0.76
N PRO A 62 -2.95 -23.45 1.48
CA PRO A 62 -2.62 -24.75 2.05
C PRO A 62 -2.21 -25.70 0.93
N VAL A 63 -0.97 -26.20 0.99
CA VAL A 63 -0.50 -27.24 0.08
C VAL A 63 -0.99 -28.56 0.65
N ILE A 64 -1.81 -29.29 -0.10
CA ILE A 64 -2.12 -30.69 0.23
C ILE A 64 -0.78 -31.43 0.14
N ASN A 65 -0.30 -31.95 1.26
CA ASN A 65 0.84 -32.87 1.28
C ASN A 65 0.43 -34.14 0.52
N THR A 66 0.56 -34.14 -0.80
CA THR A 66 0.49 -35.39 -1.57
C THR A 66 1.73 -36.17 -1.18
N SER A 67 1.55 -37.12 -0.26
CA SER A 67 2.51 -38.19 0.03
C SER A 67 3.09 -38.68 -1.30
N ARG A 68 4.35 -38.34 -1.57
CA ARG A 68 5.07 -38.88 -2.72
C ARG A 68 5.18 -40.39 -2.49
N ARG A 69 4.36 -41.15 -3.21
CA ARG A 69 4.46 -42.59 -3.52
C ARG A 69 5.05 -43.43 -2.39
N GLN A 70 4.19 -44.14 -1.66
CA GLN A 70 4.60 -45.40 -1.01
C GLN A 70 5.26 -46.26 -2.08
N ARG A 71 6.57 -46.46 -1.97
CA ARG A 71 7.32 -47.38 -2.81
C ARG A 71 6.87 -48.78 -2.39
N LEU A 72 6.02 -49.43 -3.18
CA LEU A 72 5.73 -50.85 -3.03
C LEU A 72 7.07 -51.58 -3.19
N VAL A 73 7.63 -52.03 -2.07
CA VAL A 73 8.72 -52.99 -2.05
C VAL A 73 8.05 -54.36 -2.21
N TYR A 74 8.26 -54.97 -3.36
CA TYR A 74 7.97 -56.39 -3.60
C TYR A 74 9.09 -57.25 -3.01
#